data_AF-E6XDU9-F1
#
_entry.id   AF-E6XDU9-F1
#
_cell.length_a   1.000
_cell.length_b   1.000
_cell.length_c   1.000
_cell.angle_alpha   90.00
_cell.angle_beta   90.00
_cell.angle_gamma   90.00
#
_symmetry.space_group_name_H-M   'P 1'
#
loop_
_entity.id
_entity.type
_entity.pdbx_description
1 polymer ?
#
loop_
_entity_poly.entity_id
_entity_poly.type
_entity_poly.pdbx_seq_one_letter_code
_entity_poly.pdbx_strand_id
1 'polypeptide(L)'
;MRNKILSLLFAMVLLFACKSVKSTSKNNENLSMNFIEISKVIPPGKFEEIQRFLLKNGDRRTYRNFDNHNPHYTFSNCEVFLGADIGQRNSNNNPAISNFNQLTITDYDSALRYYELIIVRKGDLEAEKAWLKEGMEEEQVYLVDIYGKGLVLMKKNLSVYVEQIEKELMADTKK
;
A
#
# COMPACT_ATOMS: atom_id res chain seq x y z
N MET A 1 19.33 -62.24 -52.54
CA MET A 1 19.02 -61.75 -51.18
C MET A 1 19.41 -60.28 -51.08
N ARG A 2 18.52 -59.47 -50.50
CA ARG A 2 18.42 -58.01 -50.63
C ARG A 2 19.54 -57.28 -49.87
N ASN A 3 20.52 -56.75 -50.61
CA ASN A 3 21.55 -55.82 -50.10
C ASN A 3 21.25 -54.40 -50.60
N LYS A 4 21.28 -53.42 -49.67
CA LYS A 4 21.89 -52.08 -49.79
C LYS A 4 21.31 -51.15 -48.72
N ILE A 5 22.12 -50.86 -47.71
CA ILE A 5 21.93 -49.76 -46.75
C ILE A 5 22.57 -48.53 -47.39
N LEU A 6 21.76 -47.52 -47.64
CA LEU A 6 22.10 -46.15 -48.06
C LEU A 6 20.91 -45.32 -47.51
N SER A 7 21.05 -44.27 -46.73
CA SER A 7 21.91 -43.11 -46.92
C SER A 7 22.04 -42.34 -45.60
N LEU A 8 23.20 -41.72 -45.44
CA LEU A 8 23.47 -40.57 -44.57
C LEU A 8 22.39 -39.47 -44.72
N LEU A 9 22.13 -38.74 -43.63
CA LEU A 9 22.03 -37.27 -43.55
C LEU A 9 21.82 -36.89 -42.06
N PHE A 10 22.88 -36.51 -41.34
CA PHE A 10 23.32 -35.13 -41.10
C PHE A 10 22.32 -34.30 -40.27
N ALA A 11 22.52 -34.24 -38.96
CA ALA A 11 22.08 -33.11 -38.12
C ALA A 11 23.08 -32.95 -36.97
N MET A 12 24.08 -32.12 -37.25
CA MET A 12 25.12 -31.67 -36.35
C MET A 12 24.55 -30.59 -35.44
N VAL A 13 24.70 -30.79 -34.13
CA VAL A 13 25.06 -29.79 -33.10
C VAL A 13 24.14 -28.57 -32.94
N LEU A 14 23.61 -28.39 -31.72
CA LEU A 14 23.86 -27.22 -30.87
C LEU A 14 23.27 -27.47 -29.47
N LEU A 15 24.10 -28.02 -28.58
CA LEU A 15 23.88 -27.95 -27.14
C LEU A 15 24.08 -26.48 -26.72
N PHE A 16 22.98 -25.73 -26.57
CA PHE A 16 23.01 -24.45 -25.88
C PHE A 16 23.34 -24.70 -24.41
N ALA A 17 24.61 -24.62 -24.07
CA ALA A 17 25.03 -24.37 -22.71
C ALA A 17 24.57 -22.96 -22.33
N CYS A 18 23.39 -22.85 -21.72
CA CYS A 18 22.98 -21.65 -21.01
C CYS A 18 24.00 -21.41 -19.88
N LYS A 19 25.01 -20.58 -20.15
CA LYS A 19 25.80 -19.98 -19.08
C LYS A 19 24.85 -19.06 -18.33
N SER A 20 24.36 -19.54 -17.19
CA SER A 20 23.74 -18.72 -16.16
C SER A 20 24.72 -17.59 -15.83
N VAL A 21 24.38 -16.39 -16.30
CA VAL A 21 25.04 -15.17 -15.83
C VAL A 21 24.60 -15.02 -14.38
N LYS A 22 25.47 -15.43 -13.44
CA LYS A 22 25.35 -14.99 -12.06
C LYS A 22 25.50 -13.47 -12.08
N SER A 23 24.38 -12.77 -12.01
CA SER A 23 24.36 -11.35 -11.70
C SER A 23 24.81 -11.18 -10.26
N THR A 24 26.11 -11.06 -10.05
CA THR A 24 26.65 -10.42 -8.85
C THR A 24 26.56 -8.92 -9.06
N SER A 25 25.41 -8.34 -8.72
CA SER A 25 25.36 -6.93 -8.35
C SER A 25 25.60 -6.84 -6.83
N LYS A 26 26.84 -6.52 -6.47
CA LYS A 26 27.14 -5.89 -5.18
C LYS A 26 26.84 -4.40 -5.36
N ASN A 27 25.59 -4.01 -5.19
CA ASN A 27 25.25 -2.63 -4.91
C ASN A 27 24.81 -2.58 -3.44
N ASN A 28 25.68 -2.06 -2.57
CA ASN A 28 25.25 -1.44 -1.31
C ASN A 28 24.53 -0.14 -1.66
N GLU A 29 23.40 -0.25 -2.36
CA GLU A 29 22.43 0.83 -2.42
C GLU A 29 21.79 0.91 -1.04
N ASN A 30 21.89 2.07 -0.43
CA ASN A 30 21.04 2.44 0.69
C ASN A 30 19.60 2.21 0.22
N LEU A 31 19.02 1.06 0.57
CA LEU A 31 17.62 0.72 0.32
C LEU A 31 16.82 1.76 1.09
N SER A 32 16.55 2.90 0.46
CA SER A 32 15.69 3.91 1.05
C SER A 32 14.34 3.22 1.21
N MET A 33 13.99 2.91 2.44
CA MET A 33 12.67 2.39 2.77
C MET A 33 11.63 3.25 2.05
N ASN A 34 10.66 2.64 1.39
CA ASN A 34 9.58 3.37 0.74
C ASN A 34 8.49 3.78 1.74
N PHE A 35 8.86 3.96 3.01
CA PHE A 35 8.00 4.46 4.07
C PHE A 35 8.78 5.33 5.06
N ILE A 36 8.07 6.19 5.79
CA ILE A 36 8.60 6.98 6.90
C ILE A 36 7.60 6.99 8.05
N GLU A 37 8.08 6.91 9.29
CA GLU A 37 7.25 7.12 10.48
C GLU A 37 6.70 8.55 10.53
N ILE A 38 5.42 8.63 10.86
CA ILE A 38 4.67 9.88 10.97
C ILE A 38 3.75 9.92 12.20
N SER A 39 3.94 9.03 13.19
CA SER A 39 3.20 9.01 14.46
C SER A 39 3.25 10.34 15.21
N LYS A 40 4.29 11.17 15.01
CA LYS A 40 4.31 12.56 15.52
C LYS A 40 3.29 13.50 14.86
N VAL A 41 2.91 13.22 13.61
CA VAL A 41 1.91 13.99 12.84
C VAL A 41 0.53 13.35 12.99
N ILE A 42 0.46 12.02 12.90
CA ILE A 42 -0.76 11.23 13.02
C ILE A 42 -0.48 10.09 14.01
N PRO A 43 -0.70 10.29 15.31
CA PRO A 43 -0.57 9.22 16.29
C PRO A 43 -1.54 8.07 15.99
N PRO A 44 -1.27 6.84 16.48
CA PRO A 44 -2.19 5.70 16.33
C PRO A 44 -3.63 6.03 16.72
N GLY A 45 -3.83 6.72 17.85
CA GLY A 45 -5.17 7.12 18.30
C GLY A 45 -5.89 8.07 17.33
N LYS A 46 -5.15 8.95 16.64
CA LYS A 46 -5.70 9.85 15.62
C LYS A 46 -6.07 9.09 14.35
N PHE A 47 -5.23 8.16 13.91
CA PHE A 47 -5.56 7.27 12.79
C PHE A 47 -6.89 6.56 13.04
N GLU A 48 -7.07 6.00 14.24
CA GLU A 48 -8.28 5.28 14.60
C GLU A 48 -9.49 6.20 14.77
N GLU A 49 -9.29 7.44 15.21
CA GLU A 49 -10.34 8.46 15.23
C GLU A 49 -10.87 8.75 13.81
N ILE A 50 -9.97 8.96 12.85
CA ILE A 50 -10.30 9.14 11.44
C ILE A 50 -11.04 7.91 10.91
N GLN A 51 -10.52 6.71 11.18
CA GLN A 51 -11.17 5.46 10.79
C GLN A 51 -12.61 5.36 11.29
N ARG A 52 -12.85 5.62 12.59
CA ARG A 52 -14.19 5.57 13.17
C ARG A 52 -15.11 6.62 12.55
N PHE A 53 -14.59 7.83 12.31
CA PHE A 53 -15.34 8.89 11.64
C PHE A 53 -15.82 8.45 10.25
N LEU A 54 -14.92 7.90 9.42
CA LEU A 54 -15.26 7.39 8.09
C LEU A 54 -16.32 6.27 8.16
N LEU A 55 -16.19 5.34 9.10
CA LEU A 55 -17.16 4.25 9.25
C LEU A 55 -18.54 4.72 9.71
N LYS A 56 -18.62 5.81 10.48
CA LYS A 56 -19.87 6.39 11.00
C LYS A 56 -20.54 7.33 9.99
N ASN A 57 -19.77 8.21 9.38
CA ASN A 57 -20.26 9.36 8.61
C ASN A 57 -20.04 9.22 7.10
N GLY A 58 -19.25 8.23 6.68
CA GLY A 58 -18.92 7.98 5.29
C GLY A 58 -19.95 7.19 4.52
N ASP A 59 -19.67 7.05 3.24
CA ASP A 59 -20.41 6.22 2.30
C ASP A 59 -19.50 5.09 1.77
N ARG A 60 -19.96 4.42 0.71
CA ARG A 60 -19.22 3.36 0.03
C ARG A 60 -18.85 3.81 -1.37
N ARG A 61 -17.56 3.76 -1.68
CA ARG A 61 -17.05 4.16 -3.00
C ARG A 61 -15.99 3.18 -3.51
N THR A 62 -15.95 3.01 -4.82
CA THR A 62 -14.88 2.29 -5.50
C THR A 62 -13.62 3.15 -5.52
N TYR A 63 -12.50 2.61 -5.03
CA TYR A 63 -11.20 3.28 -5.08
C TYR A 63 -10.36 2.81 -6.27
N ARG A 64 -10.22 1.48 -6.45
CA ARG A 64 -9.55 0.83 -7.58
C ARG A 64 -10.36 -0.41 -7.99
N ASN A 65 -10.06 -0.97 -9.16
CA ASN A 65 -10.83 -2.07 -9.76
C ASN A 65 -11.00 -3.33 -8.87
N PHE A 66 -10.16 -3.52 -7.85
CA PHE A 66 -10.22 -4.67 -6.94
C PHE A 66 -10.83 -4.35 -5.57
N ASP A 67 -11.03 -3.08 -5.24
CA ASP A 67 -11.65 -2.59 -4.01
C ASP A 67 -12.82 -1.63 -4.36
N ASN A 68 -14.02 -2.23 -4.48
CA ASN A 68 -15.17 -1.58 -5.12
C ASN A 68 -16.19 -0.99 -4.13
N HIS A 69 -16.05 -1.25 -2.82
CA HIS A 69 -16.97 -0.80 -1.76
C HIS A 69 -16.24 -0.30 -0.51
N ASN A 70 -15.17 0.47 -0.68
CA ASN A 70 -14.40 0.99 0.45
C ASN A 70 -15.23 1.97 1.26
N PRO A 71 -15.17 1.91 2.61
CA PRO A 71 -15.60 3.04 3.43
C PRO A 71 -14.84 4.28 2.98
N HIS A 72 -15.57 5.35 2.75
CA HIS A 72 -15.05 6.56 2.14
C HIS A 72 -15.70 7.80 2.75
N TYR A 73 -14.97 8.91 2.79
CA TYR A 73 -15.54 10.22 3.11
C TYR A 73 -14.87 11.30 2.26
N THR A 74 -15.68 12.22 1.73
CA THR A 74 -15.21 13.44 1.04
C THR A 74 -15.10 14.57 2.04
N PHE A 75 -13.86 14.94 2.39
CA PHE A 75 -13.54 16.18 3.08
C PHE A 75 -13.50 17.33 2.07
N SER A 76 -13.48 18.57 2.56
CA SER A 76 -13.55 19.73 1.67
C SER A 76 -12.38 19.86 0.67
N ASN A 77 -11.22 19.26 0.95
CA ASN A 77 -10.02 19.32 0.09
C ASN A 77 -9.45 17.96 -0.31
N CYS A 78 -10.06 16.86 0.11
CA CYS A 78 -9.58 15.52 -0.21
C CYS A 78 -10.66 14.46 0.01
N GLU A 79 -10.44 13.29 -0.57
CA GLU A 79 -11.20 12.09 -0.28
C GLU A 79 -10.34 11.14 0.55
N VAL A 80 -10.94 10.45 1.51
CA VAL A 80 -10.24 9.45 2.32
C VAL A 80 -10.93 8.12 2.22
N PHE A 81 -10.16 7.07 1.97
CA PHE A 81 -10.63 5.69 1.82
C PHE A 81 -10.00 4.79 2.88
N LEU A 82 -10.78 3.86 3.42
CA LEU A 82 -10.27 2.74 4.22
C LEU A 82 -9.98 1.53 3.33
N GLY A 83 -8.76 1.00 3.44
CA GLY A 83 -8.34 -0.24 2.77
C GLY A 83 -8.34 -1.43 3.73
N ALA A 84 -8.95 -2.54 3.34
CA ALA A 84 -8.98 -3.74 4.17
C ALA A 84 -7.59 -4.39 4.32
N ASP A 85 -7.24 -4.78 5.55
CA ASP A 85 -5.96 -5.40 5.93
C ASP A 85 -5.77 -6.85 5.42
N ILE A 86 -6.82 -7.44 4.84
CA ILE A 86 -6.79 -8.79 4.25
C ILE A 86 -6.95 -8.79 2.71
N GLY A 87 -6.81 -7.63 2.09
CA GLY A 87 -6.84 -7.46 0.63
C GLY A 87 -8.14 -7.97 0.01
N GLN A 88 -8.03 -8.73 -1.09
CA GLN A 88 -9.20 -9.26 -1.83
C GLN A 88 -10.10 -10.19 -1.01
N ARG A 89 -9.61 -10.76 0.09
CA ARG A 89 -10.44 -11.57 1.01
C ARG A 89 -11.53 -10.75 1.70
N ASN A 90 -11.44 -9.43 1.64
CA ASN A 90 -12.47 -8.49 2.07
C ASN A 90 -12.79 -7.45 0.98
N SER A 91 -13.04 -7.90 -0.25
CA SER A 91 -13.33 -7.01 -1.39
C SER A 91 -14.59 -6.15 -1.20
N ASN A 92 -15.50 -6.53 -0.29
CA ASN A 92 -16.66 -5.73 0.11
C ASN A 92 -16.36 -4.79 1.29
N ASN A 93 -15.13 -4.80 1.84
CA ASN A 93 -14.71 -4.01 2.98
C ASN A 93 -15.70 -4.09 4.16
N ASN A 94 -16.04 -5.31 4.56
CA ASN A 94 -16.82 -5.59 5.75
C ASN A 94 -16.00 -5.26 7.03
N PRO A 95 -16.47 -4.35 7.89
CA PRO A 95 -15.79 -3.99 9.13
C PRO A 95 -15.74 -5.13 10.17
N ALA A 96 -16.60 -6.15 10.06
CA ALA A 96 -16.60 -7.27 10.99
C ALA A 96 -15.39 -8.21 10.84
N ILE A 97 -14.66 -8.11 9.73
CA ILE A 97 -13.54 -9.00 9.39
C ILE A 97 -12.26 -8.25 8.99
N SER A 98 -12.23 -6.93 9.20
CA SER A 98 -11.06 -6.11 8.90
C SER A 98 -10.91 -4.96 9.88
N ASN A 99 -9.67 -4.74 10.29
CA ASN A 99 -9.30 -3.65 11.19
C ASN A 99 -8.90 -2.37 10.43
N PHE A 100 -9.01 -2.38 9.10
CA PHE A 100 -8.66 -1.29 8.19
C PHE A 100 -7.34 -0.60 8.55
N ASN A 101 -6.23 -1.33 8.45
CA ASN A 101 -4.91 -0.81 8.77
C ASN A 101 -4.39 0.20 7.74
N GLN A 102 -5.10 0.43 6.64
CA GLN A 102 -4.74 1.36 5.59
C GLN A 102 -5.75 2.51 5.48
N LEU A 103 -5.24 3.74 5.49
CA LEU A 103 -5.95 4.95 5.08
C LEU A 103 -5.31 5.48 3.79
N THR A 104 -6.11 5.81 2.79
CA THR A 104 -5.63 6.49 1.59
C THR A 104 -6.28 7.85 1.45
N ILE A 105 -5.48 8.92 1.53
CA ILE A 105 -5.92 10.28 1.25
C ILE A 105 -5.66 10.56 -0.23
N THR A 106 -6.69 11.04 -0.91
CA THR A 106 -6.66 11.35 -2.34
C THR A 106 -7.07 12.78 -2.61
N ASP A 107 -6.26 13.52 -3.35
CA ASP A 107 -6.61 14.80 -3.96
C ASP A 107 -6.42 14.67 -5.48
N TYR A 108 -7.52 14.63 -6.21
CA TYR A 108 -7.50 14.42 -7.67
C TYR A 108 -6.99 15.65 -8.44
N ASP A 109 -7.06 16.84 -7.83
CA ASP A 109 -6.64 18.11 -8.41
C ASP A 109 -5.17 18.42 -8.12
N SER A 110 -4.56 17.72 -7.15
CA SER A 110 -3.14 17.85 -6.83
C SER A 110 -2.22 17.08 -7.77
N ALA A 111 -0.99 17.57 -7.94
CA ALA A 111 0.09 16.84 -8.60
C ALA A 111 0.56 15.62 -7.76
N LEU A 112 0.45 15.71 -6.43
CA LEU A 112 0.71 14.63 -5.48
C LEU A 112 -0.64 14.09 -4.99
N ARG A 113 -1.18 13.14 -5.77
CA ARG A 113 -2.56 12.71 -5.62
C ARG A 113 -2.82 11.80 -4.42
N TYR A 114 -1.89 10.90 -4.11
CA TYR A 114 -2.16 9.79 -3.20
C TYR A 114 -1.20 9.80 -2.02
N TYR A 115 -1.74 9.69 -0.81
CA TYR A 115 -0.99 9.48 0.42
C TYR A 115 -1.53 8.23 1.09
N GLU A 116 -0.73 7.16 1.09
CA GLU A 116 -1.07 5.93 1.80
C GLU A 116 -0.47 5.95 3.20
N LEU A 117 -1.34 5.80 4.18
CA LEU A 117 -1.01 5.72 5.58
C LEU A 117 -1.31 4.31 6.09
N ILE A 118 -0.36 3.74 6.84
CA ILE A 118 -0.49 2.42 7.43
C ILE A 118 -0.29 2.52 8.94
N ILE A 119 -1.22 1.97 9.72
CA ILE A 119 -1.05 1.75 11.15
C ILE A 119 -0.56 0.33 11.40
N VAL A 120 0.51 0.20 12.20
CA VAL A 120 0.97 -1.08 12.74
C VAL A 120 0.51 -1.16 14.18
N ARG A 121 -0.43 -2.04 14.48
CA ARG A 121 -0.94 -2.24 15.83
C ARG A 121 -0.12 -3.29 16.56
N LYS A 122 -0.26 -3.30 17.88
CA LYS A 122 0.28 -4.36 18.70
C LYS A 122 -0.25 -5.73 18.25
N GLY A 123 0.65 -6.68 18.04
CA GLY A 123 0.37 -8.02 17.53
C GLY A 123 0.31 -8.14 16.01
N ASP A 124 0.40 -7.05 15.24
CA ASP A 124 0.41 -7.14 13.78
C ASP A 124 1.70 -7.78 13.27
N LEU A 125 2.86 -7.52 13.92
CA LEU A 125 4.13 -8.13 13.54
C LEU A 125 4.12 -9.64 13.77
N GLU A 126 3.64 -10.07 14.94
CA GLU A 126 3.49 -11.50 15.27
C GLU A 126 2.51 -12.21 14.33
N ALA A 127 1.46 -11.52 13.89
CA ALA A 127 0.48 -12.04 12.95
C ALA A 127 0.97 -12.07 11.48
N GLU A 128 2.21 -11.64 11.21
CA GLU A 128 2.83 -11.63 9.88
C GLU A 128 1.93 -11.04 8.78
N LYS A 129 1.28 -9.91 9.10
CA LYS A 129 0.36 -9.24 8.17
C LYS A 129 1.05 -8.92 6.85
N ALA A 130 0.40 -9.28 5.73
CA ALA A 130 1.00 -9.24 4.39
C ALA A 130 1.42 -7.84 3.88
N TRP A 131 0.91 -6.76 4.50
CA TRP A 131 1.23 -5.37 4.14
C TRP A 131 2.41 -4.80 4.95
N LEU A 132 2.94 -5.55 5.93
CA LEU A 132 4.10 -5.13 6.70
C LEU A 132 5.36 -5.08 5.85
N LYS A 133 6.21 -4.10 6.15
CA LYS A 133 7.52 -3.93 5.52
C LYS A 133 8.59 -4.08 6.58
N GLU A 134 9.74 -4.63 6.19
CA GLU A 134 10.91 -4.72 7.06
C GLU A 134 11.25 -3.33 7.62
N GLY A 135 11.52 -3.24 8.92
CA GLY A 135 11.81 -1.99 9.64
C GLY A 135 10.58 -1.22 10.15
N MET A 136 9.36 -1.72 9.92
CA MET A 136 8.19 -1.23 10.64
C MET A 136 8.16 -1.76 12.08
N GLU A 137 7.68 -0.93 13.00
CA GLU A 137 7.55 -1.20 14.43
C GLU A 137 6.08 -1.11 14.83
N GLU A 138 5.69 -1.85 15.87
CA GLU A 138 4.34 -1.79 16.41
C GLU A 138 4.03 -0.45 17.07
N GLU A 139 2.74 -0.14 17.13
CA GLU A 139 2.20 1.08 17.74
C GLU A 139 2.66 2.35 17.02
N GLN A 140 2.92 2.25 15.71
CA GLN A 140 3.34 3.35 14.85
C GLN A 140 2.43 3.54 13.64
N VAL A 141 2.45 4.74 13.08
CA VAL A 141 1.82 5.10 11.81
C VAL A 141 2.89 5.50 10.80
N TYR A 142 2.77 4.97 9.59
CA TYR A 142 3.71 5.17 8.51
C TYR A 142 3.05 5.82 7.30
N LEU A 143 3.76 6.74 6.66
CA LEU A 143 3.46 7.21 5.31
C LEU A 143 4.25 6.35 4.32
N VAL A 144 3.59 5.81 3.30
CA VAL A 144 4.16 4.92 2.29
C VAL A 144 4.18 5.59 0.92
N ASP A 145 5.33 5.53 0.26
CA ASP A 145 5.53 5.99 -1.11
C ASP A 145 5.44 4.83 -2.10
N ILE A 146 4.22 4.53 -2.55
CA ILE A 146 3.95 3.47 -3.52
C ILE A 146 4.42 3.85 -4.93
N TYR A 147 4.44 5.15 -5.24
CA TYR A 147 4.60 5.66 -6.61
C TYR A 147 5.94 6.37 -6.85
N GLY A 148 6.88 6.28 -5.92
CA GLY A 148 8.22 6.88 -6.02
C GLY A 148 8.19 8.41 -6.12
N LYS A 149 7.28 9.08 -5.38
CA LYS A 149 7.15 10.54 -5.35
C LYS A 149 8.14 11.22 -4.40
N GLY A 150 8.73 10.47 -3.49
CA GLY A 150 9.66 10.91 -2.47
C GLY A 150 8.98 11.25 -1.15
N LEU A 151 9.33 10.51 -0.10
CA LEU A 151 8.74 10.63 1.24
C LEU A 151 8.89 12.03 1.86
N VAL A 152 10.00 12.72 1.61
CA VAL A 152 10.23 14.09 2.11
C VAL A 152 9.19 15.06 1.53
N LEU A 153 8.96 14.95 0.21
CA LEU A 153 7.99 15.79 -0.49
C LEU A 153 6.56 15.45 -0.06
N MET A 154 6.23 14.16 0.04
CA MET A 154 4.91 13.72 0.50
C MET A 154 4.66 14.18 1.94
N LYS A 155 5.57 13.92 2.87
CA LYS A 155 5.43 14.32 4.28
C LYS A 155 5.25 15.83 4.44
N LYS A 156 5.96 16.64 3.64
CA LYS A 156 5.82 18.11 3.64
C LYS A 156 4.41 18.58 3.25
N ASN A 157 3.74 17.90 2.32
CA ASN A 157 2.42 18.31 1.83
C ASN A 157 1.25 17.63 2.58
N LEU A 158 1.54 16.59 3.37
CA LEU A 158 0.52 15.84 4.11
C LEU A 158 -0.26 16.70 5.11
N SER A 159 0.37 17.72 5.72
CA SER A 159 -0.24 18.50 6.81
C SER A 159 -1.53 19.21 6.39
N VAL A 160 -1.60 19.71 5.16
CA VAL A 160 -2.79 20.41 4.63
C VAL A 160 -4.04 19.52 4.65
N TYR A 161 -3.87 18.22 4.40
CA TYR A 161 -4.98 17.27 4.47
C TYR A 161 -5.30 16.89 5.91
N VAL A 162 -4.27 16.67 6.74
CA VAL A 162 -4.47 16.33 8.17
C VAL A 162 -5.22 17.43 8.91
N GLU A 163 -4.83 18.69 8.71
CA GLU A 163 -5.48 19.85 9.31
C GLU A 163 -6.97 19.94 8.91
N GLN A 164 -7.29 19.67 7.65
CA GLN A 164 -8.66 19.70 7.17
C GLN A 164 -9.49 18.55 7.73
N ILE A 165 -8.93 17.33 7.78
CA ILE A 165 -9.56 16.18 8.40
C ILE A 165 -9.87 16.47 9.87
N GLU A 166 -8.89 16.98 10.63
CA GLU A 166 -9.06 17.31 12.05
C GLU A 166 -10.16 18.36 12.27
N LYS A 167 -10.23 19.38 11.44
CA LYS A 167 -11.28 20.41 11.50
C LYS A 167 -12.68 19.81 11.39
N GLU A 168 -12.88 18.86 10.48
CA GLU A 168 -14.19 18.23 10.27
C GLU A 168 -14.53 17.21 11.37
N LEU A 169 -13.53 16.47 11.88
CA LEU A 169 -13.67 15.60 13.07
C LEU A 169 -14.14 16.41 14.30
N MET A 170 -13.55 17.58 14.54
CA MET A 170 -13.95 18.48 15.63
C MET A 170 -15.35 19.09 15.45
N ALA A 171 -15.85 19.18 14.22
CA ALA A 171 -17.20 19.68 13.96
C ALA A 171 -18.27 18.61 14.25
N ASP A 172 -17.97 17.32 14.09
CA ASP A 172 -18.89 16.21 14.41
C ASP A 172 -19.04 15.99 15.92
N THR A 173 -17.96 16.16 16.69
CA THR A 173 -17.99 15.99 18.16
C THR A 173 -18.80 17.06 18.90
N LYS A 174 -19.18 18.15 18.22
CA LYS A 174 -19.99 19.25 18.77
C LYS A 174 -21.49 19.12 18.45
N LYS A 175 -21.90 18.10 17.68
CA LYS A 175 -23.30 17.82 17.34
C LYS A 175 -23.91 16.82 18.33
#